data_AF-A0A355YHK8-F1
#
_entry.id   AF-A0A355YHK8-F1
#
_cell.length_a   1.000
_cell.length_b   1.000
_cell.length_c   1.000
_cell.angle_alpha   90.00
_cell.angle_beta   90.00
_cell.angle_gamma   90.00
#
_symmetry.space_group_name_H-M   'P 1'
#
loop_
_entity.id
_entity.type
_entity.pdbx_description
1 polymer ?
#
loop_
_entity_poly.entity_id
_entity_poly.type
_entity_poly.pdbx_seq_one_letter_code
_entity_poly.pdbx_strand_id
1 'polypeptide(L)'
;MPVRELLEDSTAESIRSGFECGVRNNRGVHSRGILDGGEQERALADRYRGLAQLLVGTFPNTAECLIEIARGYEHEARWHDDDADMMREHP
;
A
#
# COMPACT_ATOMS: atom_id res chain seq x y z
N MET A 1 -6.90 8.15 23.24
CA MET A 1 -6.36 8.62 21.95
C MET A 1 -6.27 7.43 21.01
N PRO A 2 -7.31 7.14 20.20
CA PRO A 2 -7.20 6.24 19.07
C PRO A 2 -6.14 6.76 18.08
N VAL A 3 -5.34 5.86 17.48
CA VAL A 3 -4.28 6.21 16.51
C VAL A 3 -4.78 7.12 15.37
N ARG A 4 -6.07 7.01 15.02
CA ARG A 4 -6.73 7.78 13.95
C ARG A 4 -6.86 9.27 14.27
N GLU A 5 -7.11 9.64 15.53
CA GLU A 5 -7.17 11.04 15.95
C GLU A 5 -5.80 11.73 15.83
N LEU A 6 -4.72 10.97 16.06
CA LEU A 6 -3.36 11.47 15.90
C LEU A 6 -2.97 11.63 14.43
N LEU A 7 -3.45 10.74 13.54
CA LEU A 7 -3.17 10.83 12.11
C LEU A 7 -3.89 12.01 11.43
N GLU A 8 -5.03 12.45 11.99
CA GLU A 8 -5.74 13.65 11.54
C GLU A 8 -5.13 14.97 11.99
N ASP A 9 -4.19 14.96 12.94
CA ASP A 9 -3.51 16.18 13.32
C ASP A 9 -2.65 16.67 12.14
N SER A 10 -2.93 17.87 11.65
CA SER A 10 -2.20 18.46 10.51
C SER A 10 -0.68 18.51 10.74
N THR A 11 -0.23 18.60 11.98
CA THR A 11 1.19 18.67 12.36
C THR A 11 1.89 17.31 12.44
N ALA A 12 1.14 16.21 12.37
CA ALA A 12 1.64 14.85 12.54
C ALA A 12 2.17 14.20 11.24
N GLU A 13 2.76 14.98 10.34
CA GLU A 13 3.24 14.50 9.03
C GLU A 13 4.32 13.41 9.15
N SER A 14 5.26 13.57 10.08
CA SER A 14 6.30 12.56 10.36
C SER A 14 5.71 11.25 10.91
N ILE A 15 4.63 11.34 11.68
CA ILE A 15 3.91 10.18 12.22
C ILE A 15 3.14 9.48 11.10
N ARG A 16 2.50 10.22 10.19
CA ARG A 16 1.84 9.67 8.99
C ARG A 16 2.83 8.91 8.11
N SER A 17 3.98 9.52 7.80
CA SER A 17 5.04 8.86 7.04
C SER A 17 5.57 7.60 7.74
N GLY A 18 5.78 7.65 9.06
CA GLY A 18 6.17 6.50 9.86
C GLY A 18 5.10 5.38 9.87
N PHE A 19 3.82 5.74 9.92
CA PHE A 19 2.71 4.81 9.83
C PHE A 19 2.65 4.12 8.47
N GLU A 20 2.79 4.87 7.38
CA GLU A 20 2.84 4.32 6.02
C GLU A 20 4.01 3.35 5.83
N CYS A 21 5.22 3.75 6.24
CA CYS A 21 6.39 2.89 6.23
C CYS A 21 6.17 1.64 7.10
N GLY A 22 5.58 1.82 8.28
CA GLY A 22 5.23 0.72 9.18
C GLY A 22 4.26 -0.27 8.54
N VAL A 23 3.20 0.21 7.88
CA VAL A 23 2.22 -0.65 7.20
C VAL A 23 2.88 -1.43 6.05
N ARG A 24 3.71 -0.77 5.24
CA ARG A 24 4.44 -1.42 4.16
C ARG A 24 5.45 -2.45 4.67
N ASN A 25 6.20 -2.11 5.72
CA ASN A 25 7.25 -2.97 6.29
C ASN A 25 6.68 -4.14 7.12
N ASN A 26 5.54 -3.94 7.80
CA ASN A 26 4.89 -4.98 8.59
C ASN A 26 4.13 -5.99 7.73
N ARG A 27 4.19 -5.86 6.39
CA ARG A 27 3.77 -6.90 5.45
C ARG A 27 4.57 -8.19 5.65
N GLY A 28 5.76 -8.13 6.26
CA GLY A 28 6.61 -9.31 6.47
C GLY A 28 7.23 -9.82 5.15
N VAL A 29 8.18 -10.76 5.25
CA VAL A 29 8.79 -11.40 4.08
C VAL A 29 7.76 -12.35 3.46
N HIS A 30 7.11 -11.93 2.38
CA HIS A 30 6.32 -12.83 1.54
C HIS A 30 7.23 -13.42 0.47
N SER A 31 7.53 -14.71 0.58
CA SER A 31 8.23 -15.48 -0.44
C SER A 31 7.26 -15.74 -1.59
N ARG A 32 7.50 -15.11 -2.74
CA ARG A 32 6.78 -15.37 -4.00
C ARG A 32 7.49 -16.46 -4.81
N GLY A 33 6.72 -17.19 -5.61
CA GLY A 33 7.26 -17.81 -6.83
C GLY A 33 7.50 -16.71 -7.87
N ILE A 34 8.64 -16.75 -8.53
CA ILE A 34 9.12 -15.75 -9.51
C ILE A 34 8.13 -15.42 -10.65
N LEU A 35 7.12 -16.28 -10.90
CA LEU A 35 6.20 -16.20 -12.03
C LEU A 35 4.77 -15.73 -11.69
N ASP A 36 4.47 -15.43 -10.42
CA ASP A 36 3.10 -15.10 -9.98
C ASP A 36 2.66 -13.65 -10.33
N GLY A 37 3.57 -12.81 -10.85
CA GLY A 37 3.29 -11.42 -11.23
C GLY A 37 2.78 -10.56 -10.05
N GLY A 38 2.07 -9.46 -10.36
CA GLY A 38 1.62 -8.45 -9.40
C GLY A 38 0.20 -8.59 -8.85
N GLU A 39 -0.43 -9.77 -8.93
CA GLU A 39 -1.85 -9.94 -8.52
C GLU A 39 -2.09 -9.67 -7.03
N GLN A 40 -1.17 -10.12 -6.17
CA GLN A 40 -1.24 -9.89 -4.73
C GLN A 40 -1.18 -8.41 -4.37
N GLU A 41 -0.29 -7.66 -5.02
CA GLU A 41 -0.14 -6.21 -4.85
C GLU A 41 -1.41 -5.47 -5.28
N ARG A 42 -2.05 -5.88 -6.39
CA ARG A 42 -3.32 -5.27 -6.81
C ARG A 42 -4.43 -5.52 -5.79
N ALA A 43 -4.54 -6.73 -5.26
CA ALA A 43 -5.52 -7.04 -4.21
C ALA A 43 -5.30 -6.19 -2.93
N LEU A 44 -4.03 -5.94 -2.56
CA LEU A 44 -3.70 -5.03 -1.46
C LEU A 44 -4.08 -3.59 -1.79
N ALA A 45 -3.73 -3.09 -2.98
CA ALA A 45 -4.08 -1.75 -3.42
C ALA A 45 -5.60 -1.51 -3.35
N ASP A 46 -6.39 -2.46 -3.85
CA ASP A 46 -7.85 -2.38 -3.83
C ASP A 46 -8.40 -2.38 -2.39
N ARG A 47 -7.84 -3.21 -1.51
CA ARG A 47 -8.21 -3.21 -0.09
C ARG A 47 -7.99 -1.85 0.56
N TYR A 48 -6.81 -1.25 0.36
CA TYR A 48 -6.46 0.04 0.95
C TYR A 48 -7.31 1.18 0.37
N ARG A 49 -7.64 1.14 -0.93
CA ARG A 49 -8.60 2.07 -1.53
C ARG A 49 -10.00 1.94 -0.95
N GLY A 50 -10.49 0.72 -0.77
CA GLY A 50 -11.79 0.49 -0.14
C GLY A 50 -11.84 1.08 1.27
N LEU A 51 -10.78 0.88 2.05
CA LEU A 51 -10.67 1.48 3.39
C LEU A 51 -10.62 3.01 3.34
N ALA A 52 -9.87 3.59 2.39
CA ALA A 52 -9.80 5.04 2.21
C ALA A 52 -11.18 5.65 1.88
N GLN A 53 -11.95 5.00 1.00
CA GLN A 53 -13.30 5.46 0.64
C GLN A 53 -14.26 5.48 1.83
N LEU A 54 -14.15 4.51 2.74
CA LEU A 54 -14.95 4.48 3.96
C LEU A 54 -14.59 5.61 4.93
N LEU A 55 -13.34 6.08 4.89
CA LEU A 55 -12.80 7.04 5.85
C LEU A 55 -12.78 8.49 5.34
N VAL A 56 -12.81 8.74 4.04
CA VAL A 56 -12.65 10.09 3.45
C VAL A 56 -13.63 11.14 4.01
N GLY A 57 -14.84 10.73 4.37
CA GLY A 57 -15.86 11.64 4.92
C GLY A 57 -15.70 11.99 6.40
N THR A 58 -14.83 11.28 7.14
CA THR A 58 -14.66 11.44 8.60
C THR A 58 -13.21 11.65 9.03
N PHE A 59 -12.27 11.05 8.31
CA PHE A 59 -10.83 11.07 8.57
C PHE A 59 -10.08 11.24 7.23
N PRO A 60 -10.09 12.47 6.66
CA PRO A 60 -9.53 12.73 5.33
C PRO A 60 -8.01 12.51 5.24
N ASN A 61 -7.22 12.89 6.25
CA ASN A 61 -5.77 12.68 6.23
C ASN A 61 -5.42 11.20 6.34
N THR A 62 -6.19 10.44 7.13
CA THR A 62 -6.06 9.00 7.25
C THR A 62 -6.42 8.31 5.94
N ALA A 63 -7.48 8.77 5.26
CA ALA A 63 -7.85 8.28 3.95
C ALA A 63 -6.75 8.55 2.91
N GLU A 64 -6.11 9.72 2.95
CA GLU A 64 -4.98 10.06 2.09
C GLU A 64 -3.79 9.11 2.31
N CYS A 65 -3.40 8.83 3.56
CA CYS A 65 -2.36 7.85 3.85
C CYS A 65 -2.67 6.46 3.27
N LEU A 66 -3.92 6.03 3.35
CA LEU A 66 -4.35 4.73 2.79
C LEU A 66 -4.30 4.74 1.25
N ILE A 67 -4.59 5.88 0.62
CA ILE A 67 -4.43 6.05 -0.83
C ILE A 67 -2.95 5.97 -1.23
N GLU A 68 -2.06 6.61 -0.48
CA GLU A 68 -0.62 6.54 -0.76
C GLU A 68 -0.09 5.12 -0.61
N ILE A 69 -0.52 4.39 0.43
CA ILE A 69 -0.22 2.95 0.58
C ILE A 69 -0.69 2.16 -0.64
N ALA A 70 -1.93 2.38 -1.11
CA ALA A 70 -2.45 1.70 -2.29
C ALA A 70 -1.62 1.98 -3.55
N ARG A 71 -1.22 3.24 -3.79
CA ARG A 71 -0.36 3.62 -4.91
C ARG A 71 1.00 2.92 -4.87
N GLY A 72 1.56 2.77 -3.68
CA GLY A 72 2.80 2.01 -3.49
C GLY A 72 2.67 0.56 -3.96
N TYR A 73 1.58 -0.10 -3.60
CA TYR A 73 1.33 -1.47 -4.05
C TYR A 73 1.07 -1.56 -5.55
N GLU A 74 0.35 -0.64 -6.17
CA GLU A 74 0.19 -0.65 -7.63
C GLU A 74 1.51 -0.50 -8.39
N HIS A 75 2.42 0.30 -7.84
CA HIS A 75 3.76 0.41 -8.38
C HIS A 75 4.47 -0.93 -8.28
N GLU A 76 4.52 -1.54 -7.09
CA GLU A 76 5.11 -2.87 -6.90
C GLU A 76 4.49 -3.94 -7.80
N ALA A 77 3.16 -3.91 -8.02
CA ALA A 77 2.48 -4.84 -8.91
C ALA A 77 3.06 -4.78 -10.33
N ARG A 78 3.21 -3.57 -10.88
CA ARG A 78 3.73 -3.34 -12.23
C ARG A 78 5.17 -3.82 -12.35
N TRP A 79 6.01 -3.52 -11.36
CA TRP A 79 7.39 -4.01 -11.34
C TRP A 79 7.46 -5.54 -11.35
N HIS A 80 6.57 -6.21 -10.63
CA HIS A 80 6.51 -7.67 -10.62
C HIS A 80 5.92 -8.27 -11.89
N ASP A 81 4.97 -7.60 -12.55
CA ASP A 81 4.51 -8.02 -13.88
C ASP A 81 5.64 -7.92 -14.91
N ASP A 82 6.35 -6.79 -14.94
CA ASP A 82 7.45 -6.55 -15.88
C ASP A 82 8.59 -7.57 -15.69
N ASP A 83 8.93 -7.91 -14.43
CA ASP A 83 9.95 -8.92 -14.11
C ASP A 83 9.50 -10.34 -14.50
N ALA A 84 8.24 -10.70 -14.23
CA ALA A 84 7.68 -11.99 -14.61
C ALA A 84 7.60 -12.16 -16.15
N ASP A 85 7.27 -11.09 -16.87
CA ASP A 85 7.25 -11.07 -18.34
C ASP A 85 8.66 -11.22 -18.91
N MET A 86 9.67 -10.50 -18.37
CA MET A 86 11.07 -10.68 -18.79
C MET A 86 11.58 -12.10 -18.55
N MET A 87 11.26 -12.73 -17.41
CA MET A 87 11.67 -14.11 -17.13
C MET A 87 10.92 -15.15 -17.99
N ARG A 88 9.71 -14.84 -18.47
CA ARG A 88 8.99 -15.70 -19.43
C ARG A 88 9.56 -15.61 -20.85
N GLU A 89 10.06 -14.44 -21.26
CA GLU A 89 10.63 -14.24 -22.62
C GLU A 89 12.07 -14.78 -22.76
N HIS A 90 12.78 -15.01 -21.67
CA HIS A 90 14.12 -15.62 -21.66
C HIS A 90 14.15 -16.99 -20.93
N PRO A 91 13.80 -18.10 -21.62
CA PRO A 91 13.96 -19.46 -21.08
C PRO A 91 15.40 -19.97 -21.08
#